data_AF-A0A6C0PWH9-F1
#
_entry.id   AF-A0A6C0PWH9-F1
#
_cell.length_a   1.000
_cell.length_b   1.000
_cell.length_c   1.000
_cell.angle_alpha   90.00
_cell.angle_beta   90.00
_cell.angle_gamma   90.00
#
_symmetry.space_group_name_H-M   'P 1'
#
loop_
_entity.id
_entity.type
_entity.pdbx_description
1 polymer ?
#
loop_
_entity_poly.entity_id
_entity_poly.type
_entity_poly.pdbx_seq_one_letter_code
_entity_poly.pdbx_strand_id
1 'polypeptide(L)'
;MAINSVRARRTLALAGAAGVVAAVLSVPSPASAHGVSIMPGSRTSLCYKDLLQNGSTQMPSNPACAAAVRQSGTTPLYNWFAVLDSNAGGRGAGYVPDGKLCSAGDRSPYNFSAYNAVRTDWPKTHLTSGANIQLKYSNWAAHPGKFEVYLTKSGWSPTKALAWGDLDHLRTVTNPPQNGGVGTSEGHYYWNQQLPQRSGQHMLFVQWIRSDSQENFFSCSDVVFDGGSGEVTGLAGGERSAAEVEAIGADVENTKADPIHAAGHTEHAAAGEKLAAASNESAVAVPAVVAGLGAVVFASGVMVFNRGRRARQHG
;
A
#
# COMPACT_ATOMS: atom_id res chain seq x y z
N MET A 1 21.78 35.22 45.20
CA MET A 1 20.61 34.32 45.02
C MET A 1 20.28 34.10 43.53
N ALA A 2 21.28 33.80 42.68
CA ALA A 2 21.11 33.70 41.21
C ALA A 2 21.49 32.33 40.62
N ILE A 3 21.98 31.39 41.43
CA ILE A 3 22.49 30.09 40.97
C ILE A 3 21.35 29.06 40.82
N ASN A 4 20.24 29.22 41.56
CA ASN A 4 19.09 28.30 41.52
C ASN A 4 18.23 28.44 40.25
N SER A 5 18.22 29.61 39.59
CA SER A 5 17.41 29.84 38.38
C SER A 5 18.01 29.20 37.12
N VAL A 6 19.35 29.06 37.04
CA VAL A 6 20.03 28.46 35.89
C VAL A 6 19.92 26.93 35.91
N ARG A 7 20.02 26.31 37.10
CA ARG A 7 19.81 24.85 37.26
C ARG A 7 18.38 24.44 36.93
N ALA A 8 17.39 25.19 37.40
CA ALA A 8 15.98 24.94 37.10
C ALA A 8 15.65 25.10 35.59
N ARG A 9 16.22 26.11 34.92
CA ARG A 9 16.05 26.30 33.47
C ARG A 9 16.70 25.19 32.63
N ARG A 10 17.83 24.63 33.08
CA ARG A 10 18.51 23.52 32.40
C ARG A 10 17.76 22.19 32.56
N THR A 11 17.19 21.90 33.72
CA THR A 11 16.39 20.68 33.92
C THR A 11 15.07 20.70 33.16
N LEU A 12 14.40 21.86 33.07
CA LEU A 12 13.20 22.03 32.23
C LEU A 12 13.49 21.88 30.72
N ALA A 13 14.63 22.39 30.25
CA ALA A 13 15.04 22.23 28.85
C ALA A 13 15.39 20.76 28.50
N LEU A 14 16.04 20.03 29.40
CA LEU A 14 16.36 18.61 29.22
C LEU A 14 15.12 17.72 29.26
N ALA A 15 14.16 18.01 30.15
CA ALA A 15 12.88 17.29 30.21
C ALA A 15 12.01 17.56 28.98
N GLY A 16 11.98 18.80 28.48
CA GLY A 16 11.31 19.14 27.22
C GLY A 16 11.93 18.45 26.00
N ALA A 17 13.26 18.43 25.91
CA ALA A 17 13.96 17.72 24.84
C ALA A 17 13.74 16.19 24.89
N ALA A 18 13.78 15.59 26.10
CA ALA A 18 13.49 14.17 26.28
C ALA A 18 12.03 13.82 25.92
N GLY A 19 11.07 14.69 26.26
CA GLY A 19 9.66 14.52 25.88
C GLY A 19 9.42 14.59 24.37
N VAL A 20 10.10 15.51 23.67
CA VAL A 20 10.02 15.62 22.20
C VAL A 20 10.68 14.41 21.52
N VAL A 21 11.83 13.94 22.02
CA VAL A 21 12.49 12.73 21.50
C VAL A 21 11.63 11.49 21.71
N ALA A 22 11.02 11.34 22.88
CA ALA A 22 10.10 10.23 23.15
C ALA A 22 8.84 10.27 22.26
N ALA A 23 8.31 11.46 21.97
CA ALA A 23 7.16 11.63 21.08
C ALA A 23 7.51 11.32 19.61
N VAL A 24 8.69 11.72 19.12
CA VAL A 24 9.15 11.39 17.75
C VAL A 24 9.46 9.90 17.60
N LEU A 25 9.94 9.24 18.65
CA LEU A 25 10.17 7.78 18.65
C LEU A 25 8.88 6.95 18.81
N SER A 26 7.75 7.58 19.14
CA SER A 26 6.46 6.92 19.33
C SER A 26 5.53 7.02 18.12
N VAL A 27 5.97 7.64 17.00
CA VAL A 27 5.19 7.64 15.76
C VAL A 27 5.26 6.22 15.18
N PRO A 28 4.15 5.47 15.11
CA PRO A 28 4.16 4.18 14.47
C PRO A 28 4.54 4.39 13.00
N SER A 29 5.65 3.79 12.58
CA SER A 29 5.95 3.67 11.15
C SER A 29 4.76 2.98 10.50
N PRO A 30 4.22 3.49 9.37
CA PRO A 30 3.19 2.77 8.63
C PRO A 30 3.74 1.37 8.34
N ALA A 31 3.14 0.35 8.95
CA ALA A 31 3.49 -1.02 8.67
C ALA A 31 2.97 -1.29 7.25
N SER A 32 3.86 -1.30 6.27
CA SER A 32 3.48 -1.52 4.88
C SER A 32 3.03 -2.98 4.75
N ALA A 33 1.80 -3.17 4.29
CA ALA A 33 1.43 -4.46 3.73
C ALA A 33 2.06 -4.60 2.34
N HIS A 34 2.17 -5.83 1.86
CA HIS A 34 2.75 -6.12 0.55
C HIS A 34 2.23 -7.47 0.07
N GLY A 35 1.60 -7.46 -1.10
CA GLY A 35 1.12 -8.67 -1.74
C GLY A 35 0.33 -8.36 -3.01
N VAL A 36 0.40 -9.30 -3.94
CA VAL A 36 -0.47 -9.41 -5.12
C VAL A 36 -0.72 -10.89 -5.39
N SER A 37 -1.63 -11.22 -6.30
CA SER A 37 -1.88 -12.62 -6.70
C SER A 37 -0.62 -13.24 -7.28
N ILE A 38 -0.31 -14.48 -6.86
CA ILE A 38 0.78 -15.31 -7.40
C ILE A 38 0.26 -16.58 -8.09
N MET A 39 -0.99 -16.97 -7.82
CA MET A 39 -1.75 -17.97 -8.60
C MET A 39 -3.24 -17.60 -8.61
N PRO A 40 -3.88 -17.35 -9.77
CA PRO A 40 -3.23 -17.00 -11.03
C PRO A 40 -2.34 -15.76 -10.85
N GLY A 41 -1.14 -15.80 -11.43
CA GLY A 41 -0.14 -14.76 -11.22
C GLY A 41 -0.58 -13.40 -11.75
N SER A 42 -0.37 -12.35 -10.96
CA SER A 42 -0.59 -10.97 -11.39
C SER A 42 0.44 -10.52 -12.42
N ARG A 43 0.14 -9.46 -13.19
CA ARG A 43 1.07 -8.86 -14.16
C ARG A 43 2.45 -8.57 -13.55
N THR A 44 2.49 -7.90 -12.39
CA THR A 44 3.76 -7.58 -11.72
C THR A 44 4.50 -8.83 -11.27
N SER A 45 3.80 -9.81 -10.68
CA SER A 45 4.42 -11.06 -10.23
C SER A 45 4.99 -11.90 -11.40
N LEU A 46 4.24 -12.06 -12.50
CA LEU A 46 4.68 -12.85 -13.64
C LEU A 46 5.79 -12.15 -14.42
N CYS A 47 5.71 -10.82 -14.59
CA CYS A 47 6.80 -10.06 -15.20
C CYS A 47 8.06 -10.06 -14.32
N TYR A 48 7.94 -10.12 -13.00
CA TYR A 48 9.10 -10.29 -12.12
C TYR A 48 9.73 -11.67 -12.30
N LYS A 49 8.92 -12.74 -12.37
CA LYS A 49 9.41 -14.09 -12.69
C LYS A 49 10.13 -14.14 -14.04
N ASP A 50 9.58 -13.49 -15.07
CA ASP A 50 10.21 -13.39 -16.39
C ASP A 50 11.51 -12.57 -16.34
N LEU A 51 11.56 -11.50 -15.54
CA LEU A 51 12.80 -10.72 -15.29
C LEU A 51 13.88 -11.60 -14.63
N LEU A 52 13.53 -12.42 -13.65
CA LEU A 52 14.50 -13.30 -12.97
C LEU A 52 15.16 -14.27 -13.96
N GLN A 53 14.38 -14.83 -14.89
CA GLN A 53 14.88 -15.73 -15.92
C GLN A 53 15.79 -15.04 -16.94
N ASN A 54 15.67 -13.71 -17.08
CA ASN A 54 16.52 -12.88 -17.94
C ASN A 54 17.32 -11.85 -17.14
N GLY A 55 17.72 -12.21 -15.91
CA GLY A 55 18.28 -11.27 -14.94
C GLY A 55 19.58 -10.59 -15.38
N SER A 56 20.35 -11.23 -16.27
CA SER A 56 21.60 -10.68 -16.83
C SER A 56 21.38 -9.42 -17.68
N THR A 57 20.21 -9.27 -18.30
CA THR A 57 19.88 -8.12 -19.16
C THR A 57 18.99 -7.10 -18.46
N GLN A 58 18.48 -7.42 -17.26
CA GLN A 58 17.49 -6.60 -16.54
C GLN A 58 16.25 -6.30 -17.40
N MET A 59 15.93 -7.16 -18.36
CA MET A 59 14.83 -6.99 -19.30
C MET A 59 14.03 -8.30 -19.40
N PRO A 60 12.73 -8.32 -19.08
CA PRO A 60 11.88 -9.47 -19.29
C PRO A 60 11.86 -9.90 -20.78
N SER A 61 11.64 -11.18 -21.05
CA SER A 61 11.53 -11.71 -22.41
C SER A 61 10.16 -11.43 -23.04
N ASN A 62 9.12 -11.38 -22.23
CA ASN A 62 7.76 -11.09 -22.65
C ASN A 62 7.64 -9.66 -23.20
N PRO A 63 7.04 -9.45 -24.39
CA PRO A 63 6.96 -8.11 -24.99
C PRO A 63 6.17 -7.08 -24.17
N ALA A 64 5.11 -7.48 -23.47
CA ALA A 64 4.33 -6.61 -22.60
C ALA A 64 5.12 -6.22 -21.33
N CYS A 65 5.78 -7.20 -20.70
CA CYS A 65 6.65 -6.96 -19.55
C CYS A 65 7.86 -6.08 -19.93
N ALA A 66 8.49 -6.33 -21.07
CA ALA A 66 9.59 -5.51 -21.59
C ALA A 66 9.13 -4.09 -21.95
N ALA A 67 7.91 -3.92 -22.47
CA ALA A 67 7.32 -2.60 -22.67
C ALA A 67 7.08 -1.88 -21.33
N ALA A 68 6.61 -2.60 -20.30
CA ALA A 68 6.42 -2.04 -18.97
C ALA A 68 7.73 -1.57 -18.35
N VAL A 69 8.80 -2.36 -18.46
CA VAL A 69 10.14 -1.99 -17.98
C VAL A 69 10.70 -0.79 -18.75
N ARG A 70 10.50 -0.71 -20.07
CA ARG A 70 10.93 0.47 -20.85
C ARG A 70 10.20 1.76 -20.44
N GLN A 71 8.95 1.65 -19.99
CA GLN A 71 8.16 2.82 -19.58
C GLN A 71 8.40 3.21 -18.11
N SER A 72 8.46 2.24 -17.20
CA SER A 72 8.45 2.47 -15.74
C SER A 72 9.75 2.06 -15.03
N GLY A 73 10.74 1.54 -15.75
CA GLY A 73 11.96 0.97 -15.17
C GLY A 73 11.72 -0.41 -14.53
N THR A 74 12.77 -0.95 -13.89
CA THR A 74 12.73 -2.26 -13.21
C THR A 74 12.25 -2.19 -11.76
N THR A 75 12.24 -1.00 -11.14
CA THR A 75 11.80 -0.81 -9.75
C THR A 75 10.42 -1.42 -9.44
N PRO A 76 9.39 -1.28 -10.29
CA PRO A 76 8.11 -1.95 -10.06
C PRO A 76 8.20 -3.48 -10.01
N LEU A 77 9.13 -4.10 -10.72
CA LEU A 77 9.32 -5.55 -10.69
C LEU A 77 10.05 -5.99 -9.43
N TYR A 78 11.02 -5.22 -8.95
CA TYR A 78 11.65 -5.51 -7.66
C TYR A 78 10.71 -5.28 -6.47
N ASN A 79 9.69 -4.45 -6.64
CA ASN A 79 8.64 -4.20 -5.66
C ASN A 79 7.28 -4.73 -6.16
N TRP A 80 7.26 -5.88 -6.84
CA TRP A 80 6.08 -6.44 -7.53
C TRP A 80 4.84 -6.60 -6.63
N PHE A 81 5.06 -6.70 -5.31
CA PHE A 81 4.07 -6.84 -4.25
C PHE A 81 3.50 -5.50 -3.73
N ALA A 82 3.99 -4.35 -4.20
CA ALA A 82 3.71 -3.03 -3.64
C ALA A 82 2.72 -2.18 -4.46
N VAL A 83 1.82 -2.82 -5.21
CA VAL A 83 0.76 -2.14 -5.96
C VAL A 83 -0.35 -1.69 -5.00
N LEU A 84 -0.12 -0.57 -4.34
CA LEU A 84 -0.91 -0.12 -3.19
C LEU A 84 -1.43 1.31 -3.31
N ASP A 85 -2.47 1.61 -2.54
CA ASP A 85 -2.90 2.97 -2.22
C ASP A 85 -3.15 3.04 -0.70
N SER A 86 -2.31 3.82 -0.01
CA SER A 86 -2.35 3.99 1.45
C SER A 86 -3.66 4.59 1.97
N ASN A 87 -4.46 5.21 1.10
CA ASN A 87 -5.68 5.92 1.47
C ASN A 87 -6.95 5.32 0.84
N ALA A 88 -6.87 4.17 0.17
CA ALA A 88 -8.03 3.62 -0.54
C ALA A 88 -9.22 3.34 0.38
N GLY A 89 -8.99 2.75 1.56
CA GLY A 89 -10.02 2.61 2.60
C GLY A 89 -11.20 1.73 2.21
N GLY A 90 -10.98 0.76 1.31
CA GLY A 90 -12.02 -0.09 0.74
C GLY A 90 -12.80 0.56 -0.41
N ARG A 91 -12.46 1.79 -0.80
CA ARG A 91 -13.07 2.44 -1.97
C ARG A 91 -12.55 1.83 -3.26
N GLY A 92 -13.45 1.69 -4.23
CA GLY A 92 -13.17 1.21 -5.56
C GLY A 92 -13.70 2.18 -6.61
N ALA A 93 -14.82 1.82 -7.24
CA ALA A 93 -15.49 2.65 -8.25
C ALA A 93 -15.75 4.09 -7.75
N GLY A 94 -15.49 5.07 -8.61
CA GLY A 94 -15.60 6.50 -8.29
C GLY A 94 -14.42 7.09 -7.53
N TYR A 95 -13.52 6.26 -6.98
CA TYR A 95 -12.29 6.70 -6.31
C TYR A 95 -11.02 6.30 -7.06
N VAL A 96 -10.88 5.01 -7.41
CA VAL A 96 -9.85 4.54 -8.34
C VAL A 96 -10.39 4.74 -9.75
N PRO A 97 -9.75 5.57 -10.60
CA PRO A 97 -10.25 5.81 -11.95
C PRO A 97 -10.28 4.53 -12.80
N ASP A 98 -11.24 4.46 -13.72
CA ASP A 98 -11.23 3.43 -14.76
C ASP A 98 -9.92 3.48 -15.56
N GLY A 99 -9.43 2.31 -15.97
CA GLY A 99 -8.15 2.14 -16.64
C GLY A 99 -6.93 2.26 -15.73
N LYS A 100 -7.11 2.46 -14.41
CA LYS A 100 -6.01 2.60 -13.44
C LYS A 100 -6.05 1.56 -12.31
N LEU A 101 -6.87 0.52 -12.44
CA LEU A 101 -7.04 -0.50 -11.40
C LEU A 101 -5.73 -1.27 -11.16
N CYS A 102 -4.98 -1.59 -12.21
CA CYS A 102 -3.76 -2.39 -12.13
C CYS A 102 -2.53 -1.62 -11.61
N SER A 103 -2.68 -0.33 -11.31
CA SER A 103 -1.66 0.52 -10.70
C SER A 103 -2.13 1.19 -9.40
N ALA A 104 -3.22 0.70 -8.80
CA ALA A 104 -3.83 1.31 -7.61
C ALA A 104 -4.18 2.81 -7.81
N GLY A 105 -4.64 3.20 -8.99
CA GLY A 105 -4.94 4.60 -9.31
C GLY A 105 -3.71 5.47 -9.56
N ASP A 106 -2.55 4.86 -9.82
CA ASP A 106 -1.23 5.52 -9.88
C ASP A 106 -0.84 6.23 -8.55
N ARG A 107 -1.30 5.69 -7.40
CA ARG A 107 -1.07 6.27 -6.07
C ARG A 107 -0.04 5.54 -5.22
N SER A 108 0.52 4.45 -5.74
CA SER A 108 1.61 3.73 -5.08
C SER A 108 2.88 4.59 -5.01
N PRO A 109 3.78 4.35 -4.04
CA PRO A 109 5.13 4.92 -4.02
C PRO A 109 5.97 4.62 -5.28
N TYR A 110 5.60 3.58 -6.05
CA TYR A 110 6.29 3.19 -7.27
C TYR A 110 5.41 3.37 -8.51
N ASN A 111 6.04 3.62 -9.66
CA ASN A 111 5.34 3.87 -10.92
C ASN A 111 4.85 2.56 -11.58
N PHE A 112 3.66 2.08 -11.18
CA PHE A 112 2.99 0.94 -11.82
C PHE A 112 2.14 1.31 -13.05
N SER A 113 2.21 2.55 -13.56
CA SER A 113 1.30 3.01 -14.63
C SER A 113 1.34 2.15 -15.90
N ALA A 114 2.50 1.60 -16.26
CA ALA A 114 2.66 0.75 -17.44
C ALA A 114 1.91 -0.59 -17.34
N TYR A 115 1.59 -1.06 -16.13
CA TYR A 115 0.84 -2.30 -15.91
C TYR A 115 -0.66 -2.14 -16.19
N ASN A 116 -1.13 -0.93 -16.48
CA ASN A 116 -2.48 -0.69 -17.02
C ASN A 116 -2.55 -0.86 -18.55
N ALA A 117 -1.43 -1.07 -19.24
CA ALA A 117 -1.42 -1.06 -20.70
C ALA A 117 -2.37 -2.10 -21.29
N VAL A 118 -3.13 -1.65 -22.29
CA VAL A 118 -4.10 -2.45 -23.03
C VAL A 118 -3.37 -3.28 -24.07
N ARG A 119 -3.12 -4.54 -23.72
CA ARG A 119 -2.38 -5.49 -24.57
C ARG A 119 -2.91 -6.91 -24.36
N THR A 120 -2.77 -7.74 -25.38
CA THR A 120 -3.21 -9.15 -25.37
C THR A 120 -2.08 -10.16 -25.16
N ASP A 121 -0.84 -9.67 -25.06
CA ASP A 121 0.40 -10.45 -24.98
C ASP A 121 1.06 -10.40 -23.60
N TRP A 122 0.33 -9.97 -22.55
CA TRP A 122 0.72 -10.20 -21.17
C TRP A 122 0.82 -11.71 -20.88
N PRO A 123 1.72 -12.14 -19.97
CA PRO A 123 1.72 -13.51 -19.47
C PRO A 123 0.35 -13.84 -18.86
N LYS A 124 -0.18 -15.03 -19.14
CA LYS A 124 -1.54 -15.40 -18.75
C LYS A 124 -1.62 -16.80 -18.18
N THR A 125 -2.50 -16.99 -17.20
CA THR A 125 -2.81 -18.32 -16.63
C THR A 125 -3.99 -18.96 -17.36
N HIS A 126 -3.82 -20.20 -17.79
CA HIS A 126 -4.82 -21.02 -18.47
C HIS A 126 -5.72 -21.72 -17.47
N LEU A 127 -7.04 -21.55 -17.63
CA LEU A 127 -8.05 -21.97 -16.65
C LEU A 127 -9.19 -22.72 -17.33
N THR A 128 -9.85 -23.56 -16.54
CA THR A 128 -11.06 -24.27 -16.94
C THR A 128 -12.30 -23.53 -16.45
N SER A 129 -13.23 -23.24 -17.36
CA SER A 129 -14.51 -22.61 -17.04
C SER A 129 -15.31 -23.45 -16.05
N GLY A 130 -15.84 -22.83 -14.99
CA GLY A 130 -16.60 -23.55 -13.97
C GLY A 130 -15.77 -24.43 -13.01
N ALA A 131 -14.44 -24.45 -13.12
CA ALA A 131 -13.59 -25.20 -12.20
C ALA A 131 -13.41 -24.46 -10.86
N ASN A 132 -12.98 -25.22 -9.85
CA ASN A 132 -12.39 -24.64 -8.64
C ASN A 132 -10.87 -24.56 -8.81
N ILE A 133 -10.30 -23.42 -8.43
CA ILE A 133 -8.85 -23.23 -8.37
C ILE A 133 -8.44 -22.90 -6.95
N GLN A 134 -7.17 -23.16 -6.61
CA GLN A 134 -6.58 -22.58 -5.41
C GLN A 134 -5.99 -21.22 -5.77
N LEU A 135 -6.63 -20.15 -5.32
CA LEU A 135 -6.07 -18.81 -5.48
C LEU A 135 -5.02 -18.60 -4.39
N LYS A 136 -3.81 -18.20 -4.79
CA LYS A 136 -2.69 -17.85 -3.90
C LYS A 136 -2.37 -16.36 -4.04
N TYR A 137 -2.29 -15.66 -2.91
CA TYR A 137 -1.98 -14.23 -2.84
C TYR A 137 -0.78 -14.01 -1.93
N SER A 138 0.27 -13.34 -2.41
CA SER A 138 1.52 -13.19 -1.67
C SER A 138 1.30 -12.57 -0.28
N ASN A 139 1.99 -13.10 0.72
CA ASN A 139 2.03 -12.55 2.08
C ASN A 139 3.38 -11.87 2.38
N TRP A 140 4.00 -11.23 1.38
CA TRP A 140 5.32 -10.58 1.52
C TRP A 140 5.43 -9.72 2.79
N ALA A 141 4.38 -8.97 3.11
CA ALA A 141 4.12 -8.51 4.46
C ALA A 141 2.67 -8.82 4.82
N ALA A 142 2.48 -9.71 5.80
CA ALA A 142 1.16 -10.21 6.20
C ALA A 142 0.40 -9.21 7.09
N HIS A 143 -0.88 -9.00 6.78
CA HIS A 143 -1.82 -8.15 7.54
C HIS A 143 -3.23 -8.76 7.58
N PRO A 144 -4.09 -8.39 8.55
CA PRO A 144 -5.47 -8.80 8.55
C PRO A 144 -6.30 -8.00 7.53
N GLY A 145 -7.35 -8.60 6.97
CA GLY A 145 -8.23 -7.91 6.04
C GLY A 145 -9.15 -8.81 5.22
N LYS A 146 -9.74 -8.18 4.20
CA LYS A 146 -10.62 -8.79 3.22
C LYS A 146 -9.98 -8.79 1.84
N PHE A 147 -10.13 -9.87 1.09
CA PHE A 147 -9.76 -9.97 -0.30
C PHE A 147 -11.05 -10.01 -1.12
N GLU A 148 -11.34 -8.90 -1.80
CA GLU A 148 -12.47 -8.79 -2.73
C GLU A 148 -12.01 -9.30 -4.10
N VAL A 149 -12.57 -10.41 -4.54
CA VAL A 149 -12.20 -11.10 -5.80
C VAL A 149 -13.21 -10.78 -6.87
N TYR A 150 -12.73 -10.30 -8.00
CA TYR A 150 -13.52 -9.93 -9.17
C TYR A 150 -13.01 -10.63 -10.42
N LEU A 151 -13.88 -10.76 -11.40
CA LEU A 151 -13.53 -11.22 -12.74
C LEU A 151 -14.28 -10.39 -13.77
N THR A 152 -13.66 -10.13 -14.92
CA THR A 152 -14.37 -9.43 -16.00
C THR A 152 -15.60 -10.19 -16.47
N LYS A 153 -16.63 -9.42 -16.83
CA LYS A 153 -17.92 -9.89 -17.38
C LYS A 153 -17.73 -10.64 -18.70
N SER A 154 -18.66 -11.53 -19.00
CA SER A 154 -18.75 -12.16 -20.32
C SER A 154 -18.83 -11.10 -21.42
N GLY A 155 -18.05 -11.27 -22.50
CA GLY A 155 -17.99 -10.31 -23.60
C GLY A 155 -17.05 -9.12 -23.38
N TRP A 156 -16.38 -9.02 -22.23
CA TRP A 156 -15.28 -8.07 -22.03
C TRP A 156 -14.17 -8.32 -23.06
N SER A 157 -13.54 -7.24 -23.55
CA SER A 157 -12.44 -7.32 -24.51
C SER A 157 -11.11 -6.93 -23.86
N PRO A 158 -10.05 -7.74 -24.01
CA PRO A 158 -8.71 -7.38 -23.55
C PRO A 158 -8.07 -6.23 -24.36
N THR A 159 -8.73 -5.75 -25.41
CA THR A 159 -8.34 -4.58 -26.20
C THR A 159 -8.93 -3.27 -25.66
N LYS A 160 -9.54 -3.28 -24.48
CA LYS A 160 -10.02 -2.08 -23.77
C LYS A 160 -9.34 -1.96 -22.41
N ALA A 161 -9.23 -0.72 -21.93
CA ALA A 161 -8.79 -0.47 -20.57
C ALA A 161 -9.81 -1.05 -19.57
N LEU A 162 -9.34 -1.72 -18.52
CA LEU A 162 -10.19 -2.30 -17.50
C LEU A 162 -10.92 -1.19 -16.73
N ALA A 163 -12.24 -1.27 -16.65
CA ALA A 163 -13.08 -0.38 -15.86
C ALA A 163 -13.79 -1.13 -14.74
N TRP A 164 -14.23 -0.42 -13.69
CA TRP A 164 -15.05 -1.02 -12.62
C TRP A 164 -16.36 -1.58 -13.16
N GLY A 165 -16.94 -0.95 -14.18
CA GLY A 165 -18.14 -1.43 -14.87
C GLY A 165 -17.95 -2.77 -15.59
N ASP A 166 -16.70 -3.19 -15.84
CA ASP A 166 -16.38 -4.46 -16.50
C ASP A 166 -16.36 -5.65 -15.54
N LEU A 167 -16.37 -5.42 -14.23
CA LEU A 167 -16.10 -6.45 -13.22
C LEU A 167 -17.39 -7.02 -12.61
N ASP A 168 -17.43 -8.33 -12.47
CA ASP A 168 -18.35 -9.04 -11.58
C ASP A 168 -17.62 -9.36 -10.27
N HIS A 169 -18.21 -9.00 -9.13
CA HIS A 169 -17.73 -9.44 -7.84
C HIS A 169 -18.05 -10.92 -7.64
N LEU A 170 -17.03 -11.74 -7.38
CA LEU A 170 -17.17 -13.18 -7.19
C LEU A 170 -17.27 -13.57 -5.72
N ARG A 171 -16.39 -13.02 -4.88
CA ARG A 171 -16.24 -13.44 -3.49
C ARG A 171 -15.45 -12.46 -2.65
N THR A 172 -15.90 -12.26 -1.42
CA THR A 172 -15.10 -11.68 -0.33
C THR A 172 -14.50 -12.79 0.53
N VAL A 173 -13.19 -12.78 0.74
CA VAL A 173 -12.48 -13.72 1.64
C VAL A 173 -11.86 -12.94 2.79
N THR A 174 -12.20 -13.28 4.04
CA THR A 174 -11.69 -12.57 5.23
C THR A 174 -10.66 -13.43 5.94
N ASN A 175 -9.46 -12.87 6.19
CA ASN A 175 -8.36 -13.52 6.92
C ASN A 175 -8.13 -15.00 6.52
N PRO A 176 -7.88 -15.30 5.22
CA PRO A 176 -7.59 -16.65 4.77
C PRO A 176 -6.36 -17.25 5.47
N PRO A 177 -6.25 -18.59 5.53
CA PRO A 177 -5.05 -19.25 6.02
C PRO A 177 -3.83 -18.90 5.15
N GLN A 178 -2.65 -19.07 5.74
CA GLN A 178 -1.36 -18.81 5.10
C GLN A 178 -0.52 -20.09 5.01
N ASN A 179 0.36 -20.15 4.02
CA ASN A 179 1.38 -21.17 3.85
C ASN A 179 2.70 -20.50 3.38
N GLY A 180 3.84 -21.07 3.76
CA GLY A 180 5.15 -20.47 3.54
C GLY A 180 5.48 -19.30 4.48
N GLY A 181 6.75 -18.88 4.47
CA GLY A 181 7.23 -17.79 5.32
C GLY A 181 6.80 -16.41 4.83
N VAL A 182 6.43 -15.51 5.74
CA VAL A 182 6.23 -14.08 5.42
C VAL A 182 7.54 -13.50 4.89
N GLY A 183 7.45 -12.69 3.83
CA GLY A 183 8.62 -12.08 3.19
C GLY A 183 9.41 -12.99 2.26
N THR A 184 8.90 -14.19 1.95
CA THR A 184 9.50 -15.08 0.93
C THR A 184 8.71 -15.03 -0.38
N SER A 185 9.34 -15.49 -1.46
CA SER A 185 8.70 -15.60 -2.79
C SER A 185 7.56 -16.64 -2.81
N GLU A 186 7.63 -17.65 -1.95
CA GLU A 186 6.63 -18.72 -1.82
C GLU A 186 5.54 -18.41 -0.80
N GLY A 187 5.76 -17.48 0.12
CA GLY A 187 4.79 -17.14 1.15
C GLY A 187 3.47 -16.59 0.59
N HIS A 188 2.34 -17.16 1.00
CA HIS A 188 1.04 -16.75 0.50
C HIS A 188 -0.13 -17.05 1.45
N TYR A 189 -1.17 -16.25 1.31
CA TYR A 189 -2.54 -16.60 1.64
C TYR A 189 -3.13 -17.54 0.57
N TYR A 190 -4.02 -18.45 0.95
CA TYR A 190 -4.73 -19.30 -0.03
C TYR A 190 -6.19 -19.55 0.30
N TRP A 191 -6.99 -19.75 -0.75
CA TRP A 191 -8.37 -20.23 -0.64
C TRP A 191 -8.83 -20.90 -1.93
N ASN A 192 -9.88 -21.72 -1.85
CA ASN A 192 -10.55 -22.27 -3.03
C ASN A 192 -11.45 -21.20 -3.66
N GLN A 193 -11.28 -20.94 -4.95
CA GLN A 193 -12.08 -20.00 -5.73
C GLN A 193 -12.85 -20.76 -6.81
N GLN A 194 -14.18 -20.74 -6.71
CA GLN A 194 -15.06 -21.22 -7.77
C GLN A 194 -15.07 -20.21 -8.91
N LEU A 195 -14.70 -20.64 -10.11
CA LEU A 195 -14.74 -19.81 -11.31
C LEU A 195 -16.15 -19.84 -11.91
N PRO A 196 -16.68 -18.70 -12.40
CA PRO A 196 -17.94 -18.68 -13.14
C PRO A 196 -17.74 -19.23 -14.56
N GLN A 197 -18.84 -19.38 -15.30
CA GLN A 197 -18.78 -19.74 -16.71
C GLN A 197 -18.23 -18.57 -17.54
N ARG A 198 -17.11 -18.78 -18.23
CA ARG A 198 -16.38 -17.82 -19.07
C ARG A 198 -15.67 -18.53 -20.22
N SER A 199 -15.25 -17.76 -21.23
CA SER A 199 -14.52 -18.27 -22.39
C SER A 199 -13.53 -17.22 -22.89
N GLY A 200 -12.34 -17.64 -23.31
CA GLY A 200 -11.33 -16.72 -23.84
C GLY A 200 -10.66 -15.87 -22.75
N GLN A 201 -10.03 -14.77 -23.15
CA GLN A 201 -9.20 -13.96 -22.25
C GLN A 201 -10.04 -13.07 -21.32
N HIS A 202 -9.70 -13.09 -20.03
CA HIS A 202 -10.33 -12.32 -18.97
C HIS A 202 -9.27 -11.72 -18.03
N MET A 203 -9.71 -10.84 -17.15
CA MET A 203 -8.89 -10.27 -16.08
C MET A 203 -9.50 -10.65 -14.73
N LEU A 204 -8.73 -11.36 -13.91
CA LEU A 204 -9.03 -11.57 -12.50
C LEU A 204 -8.42 -10.40 -11.71
N PHE A 205 -9.26 -9.69 -10.96
CA PHE A 205 -8.85 -8.54 -10.18
C PHE A 205 -9.08 -8.83 -8.70
N VAL A 206 -8.10 -8.52 -7.85
CA VAL A 206 -8.23 -8.66 -6.39
C VAL A 206 -7.88 -7.35 -5.72
N GLN A 207 -8.79 -6.84 -4.89
CA GLN A 207 -8.53 -5.74 -3.97
C GLN A 207 -8.38 -6.31 -2.55
N TRP A 208 -7.19 -6.18 -1.97
CA TRP A 208 -6.96 -6.51 -0.57
C TRP A 208 -7.18 -5.27 0.29
N ILE A 209 -8.21 -5.32 1.12
CA ILE A 209 -8.63 -4.26 2.03
C ILE A 209 -8.19 -4.63 3.43
N ARG A 210 -7.18 -3.93 3.95
CA ARG A 210 -6.73 -4.11 5.33
C ARG A 210 -7.82 -3.72 6.32
N SER A 211 -7.87 -4.43 7.44
CA SER A 211 -8.78 -4.08 8.55
C SER A 211 -8.14 -3.20 9.62
N ASP A 212 -6.81 -3.03 9.56
CA ASP A 212 -5.98 -2.29 10.51
C ASP A 212 -5.39 -0.99 9.93
N SER A 213 -5.71 -0.66 8.67
CA SER A 213 -5.22 0.52 7.95
C SER A 213 -6.18 0.92 6.83
N GLN A 214 -6.08 2.14 6.31
CA GLN A 214 -6.73 2.55 5.06
C GLN A 214 -6.02 2.02 3.81
N GLU A 215 -4.83 1.45 3.97
CA GLU A 215 -4.05 0.94 2.86
C GLU A 215 -4.71 -0.28 2.20
N ASN A 216 -4.79 -0.28 0.87
CA ASN A 216 -5.27 -1.42 0.09
C ASN A 216 -4.26 -1.80 -1.00
N PHE A 217 -4.33 -3.05 -1.46
CA PHE A 217 -3.49 -3.58 -2.56
C PHE A 217 -4.37 -3.99 -3.73
N PHE A 218 -3.84 -3.83 -4.93
CA PHE A 218 -4.55 -3.99 -6.19
C PHE A 218 -3.79 -4.96 -7.08
N SER A 219 -4.42 -6.07 -7.44
CA SER A 219 -3.81 -7.14 -8.22
C SER A 219 -4.61 -7.41 -9.48
N CYS A 220 -3.94 -7.44 -10.64
CA CYS A 220 -4.50 -7.78 -11.93
C CYS A 220 -3.79 -9.01 -12.50
N SER A 221 -4.53 -10.11 -12.72
CA SER A 221 -4.04 -11.34 -13.34
C SER A 221 -4.74 -11.59 -14.67
N ASP A 222 -3.98 -11.58 -15.78
CA ASP A 222 -4.50 -12.00 -17.08
C ASP A 222 -4.72 -13.52 -17.06
N VAL A 223 -5.93 -13.96 -17.41
CA VAL A 223 -6.31 -15.37 -17.46
C VAL A 223 -6.97 -15.69 -18.79
N VAL A 224 -6.97 -16.96 -19.19
CA VAL A 224 -7.68 -17.44 -20.38
C VAL A 224 -8.48 -18.69 -20.03
N PHE A 225 -9.76 -18.70 -20.41
CA PHE A 225 -10.66 -19.83 -20.22
C PHE A 225 -10.68 -20.67 -21.49
N ASP A 226 -9.77 -21.63 -21.57
CA ASP A 226 -9.54 -22.52 -22.72
C ASP A 226 -9.39 -23.99 -22.33
N GLY A 227 -9.62 -24.33 -21.06
CA GLY A 227 -9.54 -25.70 -20.56
C GLY A 227 -8.24 -26.04 -19.85
N GLY A 228 -7.35 -25.07 -19.62
CA GLY A 228 -6.15 -25.27 -18.80
C GLY A 228 -6.42 -25.48 -17.31
N SER A 229 -5.38 -25.86 -16.59
CA SER A 229 -5.36 -26.24 -15.18
C SER A 229 -4.38 -25.43 -14.33
N GLY A 230 -3.97 -24.25 -14.80
CA GLY A 230 -3.07 -23.33 -14.10
C GLY A 230 -1.73 -23.10 -14.81
N GLU A 231 -1.56 -23.66 -16.00
CA GLU A 231 -0.40 -23.42 -16.85
C GLU A 231 -0.31 -21.93 -17.20
N VAL A 232 0.91 -21.45 -17.44
CA VAL A 232 1.19 -20.06 -17.78
C VAL A 232 1.90 -20.01 -19.11
N THR A 233 1.39 -19.18 -20.02
CA THR A 233 2.08 -18.82 -21.26
C THR A 233 2.56 -17.38 -21.21
N GLY A 234 3.50 -17.05 -22.12
CA GLY A 234 4.07 -15.71 -22.24
C GLY A 234 5.27 -15.46 -21.34
N LEU A 235 5.81 -16.47 -20.66
CA LEU A 235 7.12 -16.39 -19.98
C LEU A 235 8.24 -16.94 -20.88
N ALA A 236 9.50 -16.65 -20.53
CA ALA A 236 10.65 -17.26 -21.19
C ALA A 236 10.52 -18.80 -21.21
N GLY A 237 10.81 -19.43 -22.36
CA GLY A 237 10.75 -20.89 -22.51
C GLY A 237 9.38 -21.46 -22.87
N GLY A 238 8.35 -20.63 -23.06
CA GLY A 238 7.04 -21.06 -23.57
C GLY A 238 6.02 -21.33 -22.47
N GLU A 239 5.15 -22.32 -22.69
CA GLU A 239 4.18 -22.78 -21.69
C GLU A 239 4.90 -23.44 -20.51
N ARG A 240 4.42 -23.16 -19.30
CA ARG A 240 4.94 -23.71 -18.04
C ARG A 240 3.80 -24.14 -17.15
N SER A 241 3.96 -25.25 -16.44
CA SER A 241 3.02 -25.65 -15.38
C SER A 241 3.02 -24.64 -14.22
N ALA A 242 1.96 -24.64 -13.43
CA ALA A 242 1.86 -23.82 -12.22
C ALA A 242 3.04 -24.05 -11.25
N ALA A 243 3.47 -25.31 -11.09
CA ALA A 243 4.59 -25.68 -10.23
C ALA A 243 5.93 -25.16 -10.75
N GLU A 244 6.17 -25.25 -12.06
CA GLU A 244 7.38 -24.68 -12.67
C GLU A 244 7.43 -23.17 -12.52
N VAL A 245 6.28 -22.48 -12.61
CA VAL A 245 6.21 -21.04 -12.37
C VAL A 245 6.47 -20.73 -10.89
N GLU A 246 5.91 -21.50 -9.95
CA GLU A 246 6.16 -21.35 -8.51
C GLU A 246 7.64 -21.48 -8.15
N ALA A 247 8.34 -22.43 -8.77
CA ALA A 247 9.79 -22.62 -8.59
C ALA A 247 10.67 -21.46 -9.11
N ILE A 248 10.15 -20.60 -10.00
CA ILE A 248 10.92 -19.42 -10.47
C ILE A 248 11.08 -18.44 -9.31
N GLY A 249 12.31 -18.31 -8.83
CA GLY A 249 12.66 -17.39 -7.75
C GLY A 249 12.46 -17.94 -6.35
N ALA A 250 12.19 -19.25 -6.18
CA ALA A 250 12.13 -19.90 -4.87
C ALA A 250 13.43 -19.70 -4.07
N ASP A 251 14.59 -19.82 -4.74
CA ASP A 251 15.92 -19.65 -4.15
C ASP A 251 16.53 -18.25 -4.37
N VAL A 252 15.75 -17.29 -4.89
CA VAL A 252 16.26 -15.95 -5.20
C VAL A 252 15.87 -14.99 -4.09
N GLU A 253 16.86 -14.48 -3.36
CA GLU A 253 16.66 -13.37 -2.44
C GLU A 253 16.47 -12.06 -3.21
N ASN A 254 15.35 -11.38 -2.97
CA ASN A 254 15.04 -10.10 -3.61
C ASN A 254 15.75 -8.93 -2.93
N THR A 255 17.07 -8.86 -3.07
CA THR A 255 17.93 -7.83 -2.45
C THR A 255 17.79 -6.43 -3.06
N LYS A 256 17.06 -6.31 -4.17
CA LYS A 256 16.81 -5.05 -4.90
C LYS A 256 15.42 -4.47 -4.62
N ALA A 257 14.60 -5.13 -3.80
CA ALA A 257 13.43 -4.50 -3.24
C ALA A 257 13.90 -3.23 -2.51
N ASP A 258 13.33 -2.09 -2.87
CA ASP A 258 13.67 -0.83 -2.21
C ASP A 258 12.67 -0.69 -1.05
N PRO A 259 13.08 -0.97 0.21
CA PRO A 259 12.17 -0.79 1.31
C PRO A 259 11.71 0.67 1.31
N ILE A 260 10.42 0.91 1.57
CA ILE A 260 9.77 2.24 1.65
C ILE A 260 10.46 3.18 2.69
N HIS A 261 11.55 2.75 3.33
CA HIS A 261 12.27 3.42 4.40
C HIS A 261 13.38 4.41 3.99
N ALA A 262 13.57 4.77 2.71
CA ALA A 262 14.67 5.67 2.32
C ALA A 262 14.28 7.05 1.73
N ALA A 263 13.03 7.28 1.32
CA ALA A 263 12.65 8.54 0.66
C ALA A 263 11.68 9.39 1.50
N GLY A 264 12.26 10.18 2.42
CA GLY A 264 11.80 11.54 2.76
C GLY A 264 10.34 11.75 3.18
N HIS A 265 10.00 11.48 4.44
CA HIS A 265 8.81 12.08 5.07
C HIS A 265 9.13 13.47 5.64
N THR A 266 9.27 14.46 4.76
CA THR A 266 9.15 15.89 5.12
C THR A 266 8.00 16.58 4.40
N GLU A 267 7.39 15.97 3.37
CA GLU A 267 6.41 16.70 2.53
C GLU A 267 4.94 16.25 2.69
N HIS A 268 4.66 15.07 3.24
CA HIS A 268 3.27 14.61 3.41
C HIS A 268 2.62 15.00 4.75
N ALA A 269 3.39 15.44 5.75
CA ALA A 269 2.83 15.97 6.99
C ALA A 269 2.23 17.39 6.82
N ALA A 270 2.72 18.16 5.84
CA ALA A 270 2.32 19.56 5.63
C ALA A 270 0.90 19.73 5.06
N ALA A 271 0.32 18.69 4.44
CA ALA A 271 -1.05 18.74 3.93
C ALA A 271 -2.10 18.62 5.06
N GLY A 272 -1.78 17.93 6.15
CA GLY A 272 -2.64 17.82 7.33
C GLY A 272 -2.66 19.08 8.20
N GLU A 273 -1.52 19.78 8.30
CA GLU A 273 -1.42 21.04 9.05
C GLU A 273 -2.24 22.18 8.42
N LYS A 274 -2.37 22.21 7.08
CA LYS A 274 -3.15 23.26 6.39
C LYS A 274 -4.67 23.10 6.55
N LEU A 275 -5.19 21.89 6.79
CA LEU A 275 -6.62 21.71 7.11
C LEU A 275 -6.92 21.98 8.60
N ALA A 276 -5.99 21.68 9.51
CA ALA A 276 -6.17 21.95 10.93
C ALA A 276 -6.04 23.45 11.29
N ALA A 277 -5.28 24.23 10.51
CA ALA A 277 -5.15 25.67 10.71
C ALA A 277 -6.39 26.49 10.26
N ALA A 278 -7.22 25.93 9.37
CA ALA A 278 -8.39 26.64 8.82
C ALA A 278 -9.67 26.50 9.68
N SER A 279 -9.71 25.58 10.64
CA SER A 279 -10.92 25.30 11.43
C SER A 279 -10.99 26.03 12.79
N ASN A 280 -9.99 26.85 13.13
CA ASN A 280 -9.90 27.44 14.48
C ASN A 280 -10.29 28.93 14.60
N GLU A 281 -10.82 29.55 13.54
CA GLU A 281 -11.50 30.85 13.64
C GLU A 281 -13.01 30.67 13.73
N SER A 282 -13.51 30.15 14.86
CA SER A 282 -14.85 30.42 15.40
C SER A 282 -15.15 29.50 16.58
N ALA A 283 -14.83 29.92 17.81
CA ALA A 283 -15.47 29.33 18.98
C ALA A 283 -15.59 30.34 20.12
N VAL A 284 -16.86 30.65 20.39
CA VAL A 284 -17.43 31.49 21.43
C VAL A 284 -17.04 30.99 22.83
N ALA A 285 -16.76 31.92 23.73
CA ALA A 285 -16.42 31.66 25.13
C ALA A 285 -17.62 31.17 25.95
N VAL A 286 -17.44 30.10 26.73
CA VAL A 286 -18.30 29.71 27.86
C VAL A 286 -17.42 29.29 29.04
N PRO A 287 -17.59 29.83 30.26
CA PRO A 287 -16.76 29.46 31.41
C PRO A 287 -17.35 28.24 32.13
N ALA A 288 -16.51 27.26 32.46
CA ALA A 288 -16.87 26.12 33.31
C ALA A 288 -16.23 26.23 34.70
N VAL A 289 -17.04 25.91 35.69
CA VAL A 289 -16.86 26.06 37.13
C VAL A 289 -16.10 24.87 37.74
N VAL A 290 -15.31 25.21 38.76
CA VAL A 290 -14.57 24.46 39.81
C VAL A 290 -15.01 23.03 40.18
N ALA A 291 -14.02 22.11 40.27
CA ALA A 291 -13.82 21.09 41.34
C ALA A 291 -12.37 20.52 41.19
N GLY A 292 -11.37 20.78 42.07
CA GLY A 292 -11.07 20.07 43.33
C GLY A 292 -10.59 18.63 43.06
N LEU A 293 -9.39 18.11 43.38
CA LEU A 293 -8.45 18.29 44.50
C LEU A 293 -7.08 17.62 44.15
N GLY A 294 -5.96 18.14 44.67
CA GLY A 294 -4.72 17.34 44.83
C GLY A 294 -3.39 18.10 44.89
N ALA A 295 -2.97 18.51 46.11
CA ALA A 295 -1.60 18.83 46.60
C ALA A 295 -0.84 20.04 45.98
N VAL A 296 -0.80 21.25 46.58
CA VAL A 296 -0.05 21.74 47.79
C VAL A 296 1.43 22.15 47.52
N VAL A 297 1.62 23.50 47.49
CA VAL A 297 2.74 24.34 48.01
C VAL A 297 4.08 24.35 47.21
N PHE A 298 4.58 25.48 46.69
CA PHE A 298 5.13 26.66 47.38
C PHE A 298 4.96 28.00 46.64
N ALA A 299 4.85 29.07 47.43
CA ALA A 299 4.69 30.47 47.06
C ALA A 299 6.02 31.21 46.79
N SER A 300 5.86 32.47 46.36
CA SER A 300 6.80 33.61 46.27
C SER A 300 7.73 33.63 45.06
N GLY A 301 7.82 34.67 44.23
CA GLY A 301 7.43 36.07 44.40
C GLY A 301 8.68 36.94 44.14
N VAL A 302 8.75 37.62 43.00
CA VAL A 302 9.65 38.78 42.78
C VAL A 302 8.95 39.77 41.85
N MET A 303 8.35 40.81 42.43
CA MET A 303 8.29 42.14 41.81
C MET A 303 9.62 42.85 42.07
N VAL A 304 10.12 43.64 41.11
CA VAL A 304 10.51 45.05 41.33
C VAL A 304 10.65 45.75 39.96
N PHE A 305 9.79 46.76 39.81
CA PHE A 305 9.93 48.07 39.16
C PHE A 305 10.63 48.23 37.80
N ASN A 306 9.89 48.87 36.88
CA ASN A 306 10.43 50.01 36.15
C ASN A 306 9.53 51.24 36.33
N ARG A 307 10.15 52.36 36.71
CA ARG A 307 9.49 53.59 37.18
C ARG A 307 9.56 54.62 36.04
N GLY A 308 8.48 54.78 35.29
CA GLY A 308 8.32 55.87 34.32
C GLY A 308 7.27 56.87 34.79
N ARG A 309 7.69 57.96 35.44
CA ARG A 309 6.83 59.10 35.77
C ARG A 309 6.64 59.99 34.54
N ARG A 310 5.40 60.24 34.13
CA ARG A 310 4.94 61.57 33.66
C ARG A 310 3.50 61.78 34.13
N ALA A 311 3.34 62.77 35.01
CA ALA A 311 2.07 63.20 35.57
C ALA A 311 1.28 64.04 34.56
N ARG A 312 -0.04 63.91 34.64
CA ARG A 312 -1.08 64.62 33.90
C ARG A 312 -1.33 66.01 34.46
N GLN A 313 -1.85 66.87 33.59
CA GLN A 313 -2.51 68.14 33.88
C GLN A 313 -3.92 67.94 34.46
N HIS A 314 -4.41 69.04 35.08
CA HIS A 314 -5.81 69.45 35.29
C HIS A 314 -6.66 68.75 36.36
N GLY A 315 -7.22 69.58 37.24
CA GLY A 315 -8.22 69.24 38.26
C GLY A 315 -7.97 70.05 39.52
#